data_AF-A0A1D9D0G2-F1
#
_entry.id   AF-A0A1D9D0G2-F1
#
_cell.length_a   1.000
_cell.length_b   1.000
_cell.length_c   1.000
_cell.angle_alpha   90.00
_cell.angle_beta   90.00
_cell.angle_gamma   90.00
#
_symmetry.space_group_name_H-M   'P 1'
#
loop_
_entity.id
_entity.type
_entity.pdbx_description
1 polymer ?
#
loop_
_entity_poly.entity_id
_entity_poly.type
_entity_poly.pdbx_seq_one_letter_code
_entity_poly.pdbx_strand_id
1 'polypeptide(L)'
;MVYFDHYPEPDWLSPHLVDAFWFVMTPIGIYGLIVAVKSQMSKGHWWLYLYALMGLLSLLHYNVETDNIMTITMHSLIWFQAICAFWLNGYVTMYFKNKSKHQEH
;
A
#
# COMPACT_ATOMS: atom_id res chain seq x y z
N MET A 1 26.05 8.66 2.26
CA MET A 1 25.68 9.48 1.08
C MET A 1 25.00 8.51 0.13
N VAL A 2 23.68 8.63 -0.05
CA VAL A 2 22.93 7.75 -0.96
C VAL A 2 23.06 8.37 -2.35
N TYR A 3 23.71 7.68 -3.27
CA TYR A 3 23.94 8.15 -4.63
C TYR A 3 22.70 7.86 -5.48
N PHE A 4 21.84 8.86 -5.63
CA PHE A 4 20.67 8.79 -6.52
C PHE A 4 21.07 8.86 -8.00
N ASP A 5 22.19 9.53 -8.33
CA ASP A 5 22.65 9.75 -9.71
C ASP A 5 23.05 8.49 -10.50
N HIS A 6 23.21 7.34 -9.82
CA HIS A 6 23.58 6.07 -10.45
C HIS A 6 22.47 5.03 -10.47
N TYR A 7 21.26 5.39 -10.05
CA TYR A 7 20.11 4.51 -10.26
C TYR A 7 19.68 4.65 -11.72
N PRO A 8 19.73 3.59 -12.54
CA PRO A 8 19.17 3.67 -13.88
C PRO A 8 17.68 3.89 -13.74
N GLU A 9 17.27 5.13 -14.00
CA GLU A 9 15.87 5.52 -13.97
C GLU A 9 15.19 4.93 -15.22
N PRO A 10 14.14 4.11 -15.07
CA PRO A 10 13.36 3.69 -16.21
C PRO A 10 12.65 4.89 -16.84
N ASP A 11 12.75 5.06 -18.17
CA ASP A 11 12.07 6.14 -18.92
C ASP A 11 10.54 6.19 -18.69
N TRP A 12 9.96 5.09 -18.21
CA TRP A 12 8.53 4.92 -18.00
C TRP A 12 8.04 5.22 -16.57
N LEU A 13 8.93 5.42 -15.58
CA LEU A 13 8.56 5.74 -14.20
C LEU A 13 9.51 6.75 -13.55
N SER A 14 9.08 8.02 -13.53
CA SER A 14 9.83 9.07 -12.86
C SER A 14 9.88 8.84 -11.33
N PRO A 15 11.04 8.96 -10.67
CA PRO A 15 11.15 8.92 -9.21
C PRO A 15 10.20 9.89 -8.50
N HIS A 16 9.96 11.06 -9.10
CA HIS A 16 9.03 12.06 -8.58
C HIS A 16 7.59 11.55 -8.50
N LEU A 17 7.19 10.65 -9.41
CA LEU A 17 5.86 10.05 -9.39
C LEU A 17 5.71 9.08 -8.22
N VAL A 18 6.77 8.31 -7.91
CA VAL A 18 6.80 7.39 -6.77
C VAL A 18 6.77 8.17 -5.46
N ASP A 19 7.54 9.25 -5.35
CA ASP A 19 7.54 10.13 -4.18
C ASP A 19 6.17 10.78 -3.97
N ALA A 20 5.58 11.35 -5.04
CA ALA A 20 4.26 11.95 -4.99
C ALA A 20 3.19 10.92 -4.57
N PHE A 21 3.28 9.69 -5.06
CA PHE A 21 2.40 8.60 -4.65
C PHE A 21 2.52 8.32 -3.15
N TRP A 22 3.74 8.28 -2.62
CA TRP A 22 4.00 8.12 -1.18
C TRP A 22 3.38 9.25 -0.34
N PHE A 23 3.51 10.50 -0.81
CA PHE A 23 2.92 11.68 -0.18
C PHE A 23 1.38 11.67 -0.20
N VAL A 24 0.75 10.99 -1.15
CA VAL A 24 -0.71 10.80 -1.20
C VAL A 24 -1.15 9.60 -0.35
N MET A 25 -0.41 8.50 -0.42
CA MET A 25 -0.71 7.26 0.30
C MET A 25 -0.68 7.45 1.82
N THR A 26 0.32 8.18 2.33
CA THR A 26 0.52 8.40 3.76
C THR A 26 -0.67 9.10 4.44
N PRO A 27 -1.16 10.27 3.97
CA PRO A 27 -2.32 10.92 4.57
C PRO A 27 -3.60 10.09 4.41
N ILE A 28 -3.75 9.32 3.33
CA ILE A 28 -4.88 8.38 3.16
C ILE A 28 -4.86 7.32 4.27
N GLY A 29 -3.69 6.72 4.54
CA GLY A 29 -3.53 5.73 5.60
C GLY A 29 -3.82 6.31 7.00
N ILE A 30 -3.25 7.49 7.29
CA ILE A 30 -3.47 8.20 8.56
C ILE A 30 -4.95 8.57 8.73
N TYR A 31 -5.57 9.14 7.69
CA TYR A 31 -6.98 9.50 7.72
C TYR A 31 -7.87 8.27 7.92
N GLY A 32 -7.60 7.19 7.20
CA GLY A 32 -8.31 5.92 7.34
C GLY A 32 -8.23 5.35 8.76
N LEU A 33 -7.04 5.39 9.37
CA LEU A 33 -6.83 4.95 10.75
C LEU A 33 -7.59 5.83 11.76
N ILE A 34 -7.49 7.16 11.64
CA ILE A 34 -8.20 8.09 12.53
C ILE A 34 -9.71 7.90 12.43
N VAL A 35 -10.25 7.76 11.22
CA VAL A 35 -11.69 7.56 11.00
C VAL A 35 -12.14 6.19 11.50
N ALA A 36 -11.33 5.14 11.34
CA ALA A 36 -11.60 3.82 11.89
C ALA A 36 -11.67 3.85 13.43
N VAL A 37 -10.72 4.52 14.09
CA VAL A 37 -10.69 4.66 15.55
C VAL A 37 -11.86 5.51 16.09
N LYS A 38 -12.29 6.55 15.35
CA LYS A 38 -13.41 7.44 15.73
C LYS A 38 -14.81 6.83 15.52
N SER A 39 -14.92 5.49 15.47
CA SER A 39 -16.18 4.75 15.38
C SER A 39 -17.00 4.94 14.09
N GLN A 40 -16.49 5.65 13.08
CA GLN A 40 -17.06 5.64 11.72
C GLN A 40 -16.49 4.46 10.92
N MET A 41 -16.66 3.26 11.50
CA MET A 41 -15.96 2.04 11.09
C MET A 41 -16.05 1.81 9.57
N SER A 42 -17.23 1.90 8.96
CA SER A 42 -17.36 1.62 7.51
C SER A 42 -16.61 2.58 6.60
N LYS A 43 -16.51 3.87 6.93
CA LYS A 43 -15.74 4.83 6.12
C LYS A 43 -14.25 4.62 6.31
N GLY A 44 -13.81 4.43 7.56
CA GLY A 44 -12.40 4.17 7.89
C GLY A 44 -11.88 2.88 7.23
N HIS A 45 -12.69 1.82 7.22
CA HIS A 45 -12.32 0.56 6.56
C HIS A 45 -12.15 0.72 5.04
N TRP A 46 -12.95 1.55 4.38
CA TRP A 46 -12.74 1.84 2.95
C TRP A 46 -11.41 2.57 2.75
N TRP A 47 -11.11 3.63 3.49
CA TRP A 47 -9.80 4.30 3.37
C TRP A 47 -8.60 3.38 3.67
N LEU A 48 -8.73 2.46 4.64
CA LEU A 48 -7.72 1.44 4.93
C LEU A 48 -7.57 0.41 3.80
N TYR A 49 -8.67 0.03 3.14
CA TYR A 49 -8.63 -0.87 1.98
C TYR A 49 -7.98 -0.20 0.76
N LEU A 50 -8.28 1.08 0.51
CA LEU A 50 -7.60 1.86 -0.53
C LEU A 50 -6.09 1.94 -0.26
N TYR A 51 -5.71 2.27 0.99
CA TYR A 51 -4.31 2.27 1.42
C TYR A 51 -3.64 0.90 1.21
N ALA A 52 -4.32 -0.18 1.56
CA ALA A 52 -3.79 -1.54 1.40
C ALA A 52 -3.59 -1.91 -0.09
N LEU A 53 -4.52 -1.54 -0.97
CA LEU A 53 -4.38 -1.73 -2.42
C LEU A 53 -3.20 -0.95 -2.99
N MET A 54 -3.05 0.32 -2.59
CA MET A 54 -1.88 1.13 -2.97
C MET A 54 -0.57 0.47 -2.53
N GLY A 55 -0.57 -0.17 -1.37
CA GLY A 55 0.59 -0.91 -0.86
C GLY A 55 1.01 -2.12 -1.70
N LEU A 56 0.09 -2.76 -2.42
CA LEU A 56 0.38 -3.90 -3.30
C LEU A 56 1.11 -3.49 -4.59
N LEU A 57 1.05 -2.21 -4.98
CA LEU A 57 1.81 -1.68 -6.11
C LEU A 57 3.33 -1.78 -5.90
N SER A 58 3.78 -1.98 -4.65
CA SER A 58 5.18 -2.32 -4.35
C SER A 58 5.67 -3.59 -5.07
N LEU A 59 4.78 -4.52 -5.45
CA LEU A 59 5.14 -5.70 -6.24
C LEU A 59 5.57 -5.35 -7.66
N LEU A 60 5.20 -4.16 -8.18
CA LEU A 60 5.59 -3.71 -9.51
C LEU A 60 7.12 -3.62 -9.68
N HIS A 61 7.87 -3.45 -8.58
CA HIS A 61 9.33 -3.45 -8.59
C HIS A 61 9.94 -4.75 -9.15
N TYR A 62 9.21 -5.87 -9.10
CA TYR A 62 9.64 -7.15 -9.69
C TYR A 62 9.29 -7.29 -11.18
N ASN A 63 8.48 -6.38 -11.74
CA ASN A 63 8.12 -6.37 -13.17
C ASN A 63 9.04 -5.43 -13.97
N VAL A 64 10.00 -4.79 -13.30
CA VAL A 64 11.04 -3.96 -13.90
C VAL A 64 12.32 -4.78 -13.91
N GLU A 65 13.16 -4.61 -14.94
CA GLU A 65 14.52 -5.17 -15.02
C GLU A 65 15.44 -4.54 -13.95
N THR A 66 15.12 -4.75 -12.68
CA THR A 66 15.76 -4.18 -11.49
C THR A 66 16.57 -5.24 -10.72
N ASP A 67 16.58 -6.49 -11.20
CA ASP A 67 17.18 -7.65 -10.54
C ASP A 67 18.67 -7.49 -10.18
N ASN A 68 19.40 -6.56 -10.84
CA ASN A 68 20.82 -6.30 -10.54
C ASN A 68 21.08 -5.15 -9.54
N ILE A 69 20.06 -4.36 -9.18
CA ILE A 69 20.23 -3.13 -8.37
C ILE A 69 19.51 -3.25 -7.02
N MET A 70 18.51 -4.12 -6.93
CA MET A 70 17.74 -4.29 -5.71
C MET A 70 18.49 -5.10 -4.65
N THR A 71 18.63 -4.50 -3.47
CA THR A 71 19.24 -5.16 -2.31
C THR A 71 18.27 -6.15 -1.68
N ILE A 72 18.80 -7.15 -0.96
CA ILE A 72 18.01 -8.11 -0.16
C ILE A 72 17.07 -7.39 0.83
N THR A 73 17.50 -6.23 1.35
CA THR A 73 16.69 -5.38 2.23
C THR A 73 15.44 -4.87 1.51
N MET A 74 15.57 -4.40 0.27
CA MET A 74 14.43 -3.91 -0.53
C MET A 74 13.44 -5.04 -0.82
N HIS A 75 13.92 -6.22 -1.22
CA HIS A 75 13.07 -7.39 -1.42
C HIS A 75 12.29 -7.75 -0.14
N SER A 76 12.97 -7.76 1.00
CA SER A 76 12.35 -8.09 2.30
C SER A 76 11.26 -7.08 2.69
N LEU A 77 11.50 -5.79 2.46
CA LEU A 77 10.53 -4.73 2.74
C LEU A 77 9.30 -4.81 1.81
N ILE A 78 9.50 -5.11 0.53
CA ILE A 78 8.39 -5.29 -0.43
C ILE A 78 7.54 -6.49 -0.03
N TRP A 79 8.16 -7.63 0.29
CA TRP A 79 7.43 -8.81 0.75
C TRP A 79 6.67 -8.55 2.05
N PHE A 80 7.30 -7.90 3.02
CA PHE A 80 6.65 -7.53 4.27
C PHE A 80 5.44 -6.62 4.03
N GLN A 81 5.60 -5.58 3.20
CA GLN A 81 4.53 -4.68 2.82
C GLN A 81 3.39 -5.41 2.10
N ALA A 82 3.71 -6.33 1.18
CA ALA A 82 2.71 -7.13 0.48
C ALA A 82 1.91 -8.01 1.44
N ILE A 83 2.58 -8.73 2.36
CA ILE A 83 1.92 -9.57 3.37
C ILE A 83 0.99 -8.73 4.26
N CYS A 84 1.46 -7.59 4.76
CA CYS A 84 0.64 -6.67 5.55
C CYS A 84 -0.57 -6.16 4.76
N ALA A 85 -0.36 -5.80 3.49
CA ALA A 85 -1.43 -5.33 2.61
C ALA A 85 -2.47 -6.44 2.34
N PHE A 86 -2.06 -7.67 2.10
CA PHE A 86 -2.98 -8.81 1.95
C PHE A 86 -3.78 -9.07 3.22
N TRP A 87 -3.13 -9.05 4.39
CA TRP A 87 -3.81 -9.23 5.66
C TRP A 87 -4.86 -8.14 5.90
N LEU A 88 -4.49 -6.88 5.69
CA LEU A 88 -5.39 -5.74 5.88
C LEU A 88 -6.58 -5.78 4.90
N ASN A 89 -6.33 -6.11 3.63
CA ASN A 89 -7.39 -6.31 2.63
C ASN A 89 -8.35 -7.45 3.03
N GLY A 90 -7.81 -8.58 3.51
CA GLY A 90 -8.60 -9.73 3.97
C GLY A 90 -9.48 -9.36 5.16
N TYR A 91 -8.92 -8.67 6.15
CA TYR A 91 -9.65 -8.17 7.32
C TYR A 91 -10.81 -7.25 6.92
N VAL A 92 -10.55 -6.26 6.06
CA VAL A 92 -11.58 -5.30 5.64
C VAL A 92 -12.68 -5.99 4.81
N THR A 93 -12.31 -6.90 3.92
CA THR A 93 -13.28 -7.65 3.10
C THR A 93 -14.18 -8.52 3.98
N MET A 94 -13.61 -9.19 4.99
CA MET A 94 -14.37 -9.97 5.97
C MET A 94 -15.32 -9.08 6.78
N TYR A 95 -14.86 -7.89 7.21
CA TYR A 95 -15.68 -6.92 7.94
C TYR A 95 -16.92 -6.49 7.13
N PHE A 96 -16.74 -6.10 5.86
CA PHE A 96 -17.86 -5.70 5.00
C PHE A 96 -18.84 -6.84 4.74
N LYS A 97 -18.33 -8.06 4.49
CA LYS A 97 -19.16 -9.25 4.31
C LYS A 97 -20.00 -9.55 5.55
N ASN A 98 -19.43 -9.41 6.75
CA ASN A 98 -20.14 -9.66 8.00
C ASN A 98 -21.18 -8.57 8.30
N LYS A 99 -20.87 -7.30 7.96
CA LYS A 99 -21.82 -6.19 8.10
C LYS A 99 -23.04 -6.35 7.19
N SER A 100 -22.84 -6.79 5.93
CA SER A 100 -23.93 -7.04 4.98
C SER A 100 -24.93 -8.06 5.52
N LYS A 101 -24.44 -9.18 6.09
CA LYS A 101 -25.28 -10.24 6.65
C LYS A 101 -26.14 -9.78 7.83
N HIS A 102 -25.65 -8.83 8.64
CA HIS A 102 -26.40 -8.30 9.77
C HIS A 102 -27.45 -7.24 9.39
N GLN A 103 -27.47 -6.76 8.15
CA GLN A 103 -28.48 -5.80 7.66
C GLN A 103 -29.67 -6.51 6.98
N GLU A 104 -29.55 -7.80 6.67
CA GLU A 104 -30.59 -8.63 6.04
C GLU A 104 -31.48 -9.37 7.05
N HIS A 105 -31.24 -9.20 8.36
CA HIS A 105 -32.03 -9.74 9.48
C HIS A 105 -32.69 -8.61 10.27
#